data_AF-A0A1G2ULU3-F1
#
_entry.id   AF-A0A1G2ULU3-F1
#
_cell.length_a   1.000
_cell.length_b   1.000
_cell.length_c   1.000
_cell.angle_alpha   90.00
_cell.angle_beta   90.00
_cell.angle_gamma   90.00
#
_symmetry.space_group_name_H-M   'P 1'
#
loop_
_entity.id
_entity.type
_entity.pdbx_description
1 polymer ?
#
loop_
_entity_poly.entity_id
_entity_poly.type
_entity_poly.pdbx_seq_one_letter_code
_entity_poly.pdbx_strand_id
1 'polypeptide(L)'
;MRGGYRQNAGRKQGFAAKNAEEVRRILSDMVMREIEPIGKALIDKAKKGDVTATRELFDRAFGRAPQNAPIDSLNSNGVIPTPILSNLFVSPETIERHNLRTQAIYGGLSQQHDEDKRSG
;
A
#
# COMPACT_ATOMS: atom_id res chain seq x y z
N MET A 1 -14.03 -12.68 -22.41
CA MET A 1 -13.09 -13.82 -22.30
C MET A 1 -13.67 -14.84 -21.31
N ARG A 2 -14.16 -15.99 -21.80
CA ARG A 2 -14.77 -17.05 -20.97
C ARG A 2 -13.75 -18.17 -20.73
N GLY A 3 -13.49 -18.50 -19.46
CA GLY A 3 -12.70 -19.67 -19.07
C GLY A 3 -13.37 -20.97 -19.53
N GLY A 4 -12.55 -22.00 -19.78
CA GLY A 4 -12.97 -23.23 -20.47
C GLY A 4 -14.14 -24.00 -19.82
N TYR A 5 -14.91 -24.69 -20.66
CA TYR A 5 -16.15 -25.42 -20.34
C TYR A 5 -15.94 -26.78 -19.62
N ARG A 6 -15.04 -26.88 -18.64
CA ARG A 6 -14.92 -28.11 -17.82
C ARG A 6 -15.70 -27.93 -16.51
N GLN A 7 -16.37 -28.97 -16.00
CA GLN A 7 -16.86 -28.95 -14.62
C GLN A 7 -15.67 -28.62 -13.69
N ASN A 8 -15.78 -27.56 -12.89
CA ASN A 8 -14.71 -26.93 -12.08
C ASN A 8 -13.65 -26.09 -12.81
N ALA A 9 -13.81 -25.77 -14.10
CA ALA A 9 -12.95 -24.78 -14.75
C ALA A 9 -13.43 -23.36 -14.43
N GLY A 10 -12.87 -22.81 -13.37
CA GLY A 10 -13.06 -21.45 -12.89
C GLY A 10 -12.36 -21.30 -11.55
N ARG A 11 -11.84 -20.09 -11.24
CA ARG A 11 -11.30 -19.80 -9.91
C ARG A 11 -12.46 -19.94 -8.91
N LYS A 12 -12.40 -20.88 -7.96
CA LYS A 12 -13.46 -21.09 -6.95
C LYS A 12 -13.71 -19.77 -6.19
N GLN A 13 -14.71 -19.00 -6.63
CA GLN A 13 -15.19 -17.81 -5.93
C GLN A 13 -15.74 -18.26 -4.57
N GLY A 14 -15.06 -17.90 -3.49
CA GLY A 14 -15.54 -18.16 -2.12
C GLY A 14 -14.57 -18.93 -1.22
N PHE A 15 -13.88 -19.96 -1.72
CA PHE A 15 -12.93 -20.74 -0.89
C PHE A 15 -11.66 -19.93 -0.56
N ALA A 16 -11.12 -19.21 -1.54
CA ALA A 16 -9.96 -18.35 -1.31
C ALA A 16 -10.26 -17.18 -0.35
N ALA A 17 -11.51 -16.68 -0.35
CA ALA A 17 -11.92 -15.60 0.54
C ALA A 17 -12.06 -16.08 1.99
N LYS A 18 -12.66 -17.27 2.21
CA LYS A 18 -12.76 -17.89 3.53
C LYS A 18 -11.39 -18.26 4.10
N ASN A 19 -10.52 -18.86 3.30
CA ASN A 19 -9.15 -19.17 3.71
C ASN A 19 -8.36 -17.89 4.01
N ALA A 20 -8.55 -16.82 3.24
CA ALA A 20 -7.89 -15.54 3.51
C ALA A 20 -8.38 -14.90 4.82
N GLU A 21 -9.64 -15.09 5.19
CA GLU A 21 -10.20 -14.60 6.45
C GLU A 21 -9.69 -15.40 7.65
N GLU A 22 -9.58 -16.72 7.51
CA GLU A 22 -8.98 -17.60 8.51
C GLU A 22 -7.49 -17.28 8.73
N VAL A 23 -6.74 -17.05 7.65
CA VAL A 23 -5.34 -16.61 7.72
C VAL A 23 -5.23 -15.24 8.40
N ARG A 24 -6.11 -14.28 8.08
CA ARG A 24 -6.14 -12.98 8.77
C ARG A 24 -6.37 -13.15 10.27
N ARG A 25 -7.29 -14.02 10.67
CA ARG A 25 -7.57 -14.29 12.09
C ARG A 25 -6.35 -14.87 12.81
N ILE A 26 -5.70 -15.88 12.22
CA ILE A 26 -4.49 -16.48 12.80
C ILE A 26 -3.38 -15.45 12.96
N LEU A 27 -3.17 -14.60 11.95
CA LEU A 27 -2.19 -13.52 12.02
C LEU A 27 -2.54 -12.49 13.11
N SER A 28 -3.80 -12.11 13.23
CA SER A 28 -4.27 -11.22 14.31
C SER A 28 -4.01 -11.84 15.68
N ASP A 29 -4.30 -13.12 15.88
CA ASP A 29 -4.07 -13.81 17.14
C ASP A 29 -2.57 -13.89 17.49
N MET A 30 -1.71 -14.14 16.50
CA MET A 30 -0.26 -14.11 16.69
C MET A 30 0.24 -12.73 17.10
N VAL A 31 -0.20 -11.69 16.39
CA VAL A 31 0.17 -10.30 16.69
C VAL A 31 -0.29 -9.90 18.09
N MET A 32 -1.50 -10.30 18.51
CA MET A 32 -1.99 -9.99 19.86
C MET A 32 -1.15 -10.63 20.96
N ARG A 33 -0.66 -11.85 20.76
CA ARG A 33 0.25 -12.52 21.71
C ARG A 33 1.61 -11.82 21.81
N GLU A 34 2.10 -11.26 20.70
CA GLU A 34 3.40 -10.61 20.65
C GLU A 34 3.34 -9.13 21.09
N ILE A 35 2.20 -8.45 20.92
CA ILE A 35 2.10 -7.02 21.20
C ILE A 35 1.99 -6.71 22.69
N GLU A 36 1.39 -7.62 23.48
CA GLU A 36 1.26 -7.47 24.93
C GLU A 36 2.61 -7.30 25.65
N PRO A 37 3.62 -8.18 25.48
CA PRO A 37 4.90 -8.00 26.15
C PRO A 37 5.64 -6.74 25.71
N ILE A 38 5.48 -6.32 24.44
CA ILE A 38 6.05 -5.07 23.91
C ILE A 38 5.40 -3.87 24.62
N GLY A 39 4.08 -3.85 24.72
CA GLY A 39 3.33 -2.80 25.41
C GLY A 39 3.74 -2.69 26.88
N LYS A 40 3.86 -3.82 27.58
CA LYS A 40 4.31 -3.86 28.97
C LYS A 40 5.72 -3.29 29.15
N ALA A 41 6.66 -3.70 28.29
CA ALA A 41 8.03 -3.19 28.32
C ALA A 41 8.09 -1.67 28.04
N LEU A 42 7.27 -1.16 27.13
CA LEU A 42 7.18 0.27 26.84
C LEU A 42 6.60 1.05 28.03
N ILE A 43 5.56 0.54 28.69
CA ILE A 43 4.99 1.16 29.90
C ILE A 43 6.03 1.22 31.02
N ASP A 44 6.76 0.15 31.25
CA ASP A 44 7.79 0.10 32.30
C ASP A 44 8.93 1.08 32.04
N LYS A 45 9.32 1.26 30.77
CA LYS A 45 10.30 2.28 30.36
C LYS A 45 9.74 3.70 30.49
N ALA A 46 8.51 3.94 30.05
CA ALA A 46 7.85 5.24 30.15
C ALA A 46 7.72 5.70 31.62
N LYS A 47 7.36 4.79 32.53
CA LYS A 47 7.32 5.05 33.98
C LYS A 47 8.66 5.46 34.58
N LYS A 48 9.78 5.08 33.94
CA LYS A 48 11.14 5.47 34.34
C LYS A 48 11.60 6.80 33.71
N GLY A 49 10.72 7.49 32.99
CA GLY A 49 11.02 8.76 32.34
C GLY A 49 11.60 8.62 30.92
N ASP A 50 11.54 7.44 30.29
CA ASP A 50 11.92 7.29 28.90
C ASP A 50 10.90 7.98 27.98
N VAL A 51 11.30 9.14 27.45
CA VAL A 51 10.48 9.98 26.56
C VAL A 51 10.21 9.28 25.24
N THR A 52 11.16 8.48 24.73
CA THR A 52 11.00 7.73 23.49
C THR A 52 9.95 6.64 23.66
N ALA A 53 10.01 5.88 24.76
CA ALA A 53 8.99 4.87 25.08
C ALA A 53 7.59 5.50 25.25
N THR A 54 7.53 6.68 25.86
CA THR A 54 6.28 7.44 26.05
C THR A 54 5.69 7.88 24.70
N ARG A 55 6.50 8.48 23.83
CA ARG A 55 6.08 8.89 22.49
C ARG A 55 5.59 7.70 21.67
N GLU A 56 6.30 6.59 21.77
CA GLU A 56 6.02 5.36 21.02
C GLU A 56 4.74 4.65 21.51
N LEU A 57 4.33 4.86 22.78
CA LEU A 57 3.00 4.48 23.28
C LEU A 57 1.90 5.39 22.72
N PHE A 58 2.11 6.71 22.71
CA PHE A 58 1.14 7.66 22.16
C PHE A 58 0.93 7.48 20.66
N ASP A 59 2.01 7.32 19.89
CA ASP A 59 1.96 7.04 18.45
C ASP A 59 1.15 5.76 18.14
N ARG A 60 1.20 4.74 19.01
CA ARG A 60 0.39 3.52 18.84
C ARG A 60 -1.07 3.70 19.23
N ALA A 61 -1.35 4.44 20.29
CA ALA A 61 -2.71 4.63 20.79
C ALA A 61 -3.52 5.58 19.92
N PHE A 62 -2.89 6.63 19.39
CA PHE A 62 -3.56 7.73 18.71
C PHE A 62 -3.11 7.94 17.27
N GLY A 63 -2.10 7.19 16.80
CA GLY A 63 -1.50 7.40 15.49
C GLY A 63 -0.45 8.51 15.51
N ARG A 64 0.32 8.59 14.41
CA ARG A 64 1.29 9.67 14.20
C ARG A 64 0.63 10.89 13.58
N ALA A 65 1.14 12.06 13.90
CA ALA A 65 0.74 13.29 13.24
C ALA A 65 0.95 13.18 11.71
N PRO A 66 0.00 13.67 10.89
CA PRO A 66 0.14 13.68 9.44
C PRO A 66 1.36 14.50 9.01
N GLN A 67 2.14 13.98 8.07
CA GLN A 67 3.24 14.73 7.48
C GLN A 67 2.66 15.68 6.43
N ASN A 68 2.56 16.97 6.77
CA ASN A 68 2.14 18.02 5.84
C ASN A 68 3.27 18.49 4.93
N ALA A 69 4.18 17.60 4.53
CA ALA A 69 5.23 17.96 3.59
C ALA A 69 4.59 18.15 2.21
N PRO A 70 4.57 19.37 1.64
CA PRO A 70 4.13 19.54 0.27
C PRO A 70 5.07 18.73 -0.64
N ILE A 71 4.51 17.85 -1.45
CA ILE A 71 5.24 17.26 -2.57
C ILE A 71 5.26 18.34 -3.66
N ASP A 72 6.13 19.34 -3.50
CA ASP A 72 6.35 20.36 -4.51
C ASP A 72 7.14 19.72 -5.66
N SER A 73 6.43 19.02 -6.54
CA SER A 73 7.01 18.34 -7.70
C SER A 73 7.57 19.29 -8.76
N LEU A 74 7.42 20.61 -8.57
CA LEU A 74 7.84 21.60 -9.56
C LEU A 74 8.91 22.59 -9.11
N ASN A 75 9.12 22.86 -7.82
CA ASN A 75 10.02 23.94 -7.41
C ASN A 75 10.81 23.57 -6.15
N SER A 76 12.14 23.65 -6.29
CA SER A 76 13.19 23.39 -5.28
C SER A 76 13.65 21.93 -5.15
N ASN A 77 14.74 21.62 -5.86
CA ASN A 77 15.66 20.48 -5.65
C ASN A 77 15.09 19.04 -5.62
N GLY A 78 13.84 18.84 -6.06
CA GLY A 78 13.42 17.77 -6.98
C GLY A 78 13.91 16.34 -6.73
N VAL A 79 13.96 15.87 -5.48
CA VAL A 79 14.12 14.43 -5.22
C VAL A 79 12.79 13.75 -5.51
N ILE A 80 12.58 13.42 -6.78
CA ILE A 80 11.51 12.51 -7.18
C ILE A 80 11.85 11.15 -6.55
N PRO A 81 10.93 10.52 -5.79
CA PRO A 81 11.19 9.18 -5.27
C PRO A 81 11.45 8.24 -6.44
N THR A 82 12.70 7.85 -6.63
CA THR A 82 13.08 6.89 -7.66
C THR A 82 12.77 5.49 -7.15
N PRO A 83 12.05 4.68 -7.93
CA PRO A 83 11.82 3.29 -7.56
C PRO A 83 13.17 2.57 -7.45
N ILE A 84 13.30 1.66 -6.48
CA ILE A 84 14.54 0.93 -6.14
C ILE A 84 15.21 0.25 -7.35
N LEU A 85 14.45 -0.01 -8.42
CA LEU A 85 14.89 -0.67 -9.64
C LEU A 85 15.20 0.29 -10.81
N SER A 86 15.20 1.61 -10.61
CA SER A 86 15.39 2.60 -11.68
C SER A 86 16.77 2.52 -12.37
N ASN A 87 17.78 1.93 -11.71
CA ASN A 87 19.16 1.90 -12.18
C ASN A 87 19.58 0.56 -12.79
N LEU A 88 18.66 -0.41 -12.89
CA LEU A 88 18.91 -1.58 -13.74
C LEU A 88 18.95 -1.08 -15.18
N PHE A 89 19.99 -1.45 -15.95
CA PHE A 89 20.12 -1.09 -17.36
C PHE A 89 18.91 -1.64 -18.14
N VAL A 90 17.87 -0.83 -18.22
CA VAL A 90 16.68 -1.09 -19.02
C VAL A 90 16.97 -0.52 -20.40
N SER A 91 16.88 -1.33 -21.45
CA SER A 91 17.09 -0.84 -22.82
C SER A 91 16.11 0.32 -23.11
N PRO A 92 16.51 1.32 -23.92
CA PRO A 92 15.65 2.46 -24.27
C PRO A 92 14.26 2.03 -24.76
N GLU A 93 14.19 0.94 -25.52
CA GLU A 93 12.95 0.33 -26.02
C GLU A 93 12.02 -0.15 -24.89
N THR A 94 12.59 -0.65 -23.79
CA THR A 94 11.81 -1.15 -22.66
C THR A 94 11.23 0.02 -21.84
N ILE A 95 11.95 1.15 -21.77
CA ILE A 95 11.46 2.40 -21.16
C ILE A 95 10.29 2.96 -21.98
N GLU A 96 10.43 3.01 -23.31
CA GLU A 96 9.35 3.47 -24.21
C GLU A 96 8.09 2.60 -24.08
N ARG A 97 8.22 1.27 -24.07
CA ARG A 97 7.09 0.35 -23.85
C ARG A 97 6.44 0.57 -22.49
N HIS A 98 7.23 0.79 -21.44
CA HIS A 98 6.69 1.07 -20.11
C HIS A 98 5.91 2.40 -20.09
N ASN A 99 6.45 3.45 -20.70
CA ASN A 99 5.80 4.76 -20.78
C ASN A 99 4.51 4.71 -21.60
N LEU A 100 4.50 4.01 -22.74
CA LEU A 100 3.30 3.77 -23.55
C LEU A 100 2.24 2.97 -22.77
N ARG A 101 2.66 1.93 -22.03
CA ARG A 101 1.76 1.14 -21.18
C ARG A 101 1.17 1.98 -20.04
N THR A 102 1.97 2.83 -19.42
CA THR A 102 1.55 3.72 -18.33
C THR A 102 0.56 4.76 -18.86
N GLN A 103 0.81 5.34 -20.02
CA GLN A 103 -0.13 6.23 -20.70
C GLN A 103 -1.42 5.51 -21.12
N ALA A 104 -1.38 4.26 -21.55
CA ALA A 104 -2.60 3.50 -21.87
C ALA A 104 -3.45 3.21 -20.62
N ILE A 105 -2.81 2.93 -19.48
CA ILE A 105 -3.49 2.63 -18.22
C ILE A 105 -4.07 3.90 -17.59
N TYR A 106 -3.31 4.99 -17.55
CA TYR A 106 -3.71 6.23 -16.87
C TYR A 106 -4.30 7.30 -17.79
N GLY A 107 -3.96 7.31 -19.08
CA GLY A 107 -4.53 8.21 -20.08
C GLY A 107 -5.94 7.82 -20.52
N GLY A 108 -6.31 6.53 -20.42
CA GLY A 108 -7.69 6.08 -20.60
C GLY A 108 -8.64 6.57 -19.50
N LEU A 109 -8.13 6.74 -18.28
CA LEU A 109 -8.90 7.26 -17.14
C LEU A 109 -9.22 8.76 -17.29
N SER A 110 -8.36 9.54 -17.96
CA SER A 110 -8.63 10.96 -18.24
C SER A 110 -9.70 11.20 -19.31
N GLN A 111 -9.91 10.26 -20.25
CA GLN A 111 -10.92 10.44 -21.31
C GLN A 111 -12.32 10.01 -20.89
N GLN A 112 -12.45 9.05 -19.96
CA GLN A 112 -13.77 8.62 -19.46
C GLN A 112 -14.49 9.71 -18.65
N HIS A 113 -13.74 10.64 -18.05
CA HIS A 113 -14.33 11.72 -17.24
C HIS A 113 -14.94 12.86 -18.05
N ASP A 114 -14.59 12.99 -19.34
CA ASP A 114 -15.07 14.05 -20.23
C ASP A 114 -16.27 13.60 -21.10
N GLU A 115 -16.41 12.30 -21.38
CA GLU A 115 -17.59 11.79 -22.12
C GLU A 115 -18.86 11.75 -21.28
N ASP A 116 -18.75 11.51 -19.97
CA ASP A 116 -19.89 11.54 -19.04
C ASP A 116 -20.48 12.95 -18.83
N LYS A 117 -19.79 14.02 -19.24
CA LYS A 117 -20.28 15.40 -19.16
C LYS A 117 -21.01 15.88 -20.43
N ARG A 118 -21.00 15.10 -21.52
CA ARG A 118 -21.65 15.48 -22.80
C ARG A 118 -22.95 14.74 -23.11
N SER A 119 -23.37 13.82 -22.25
CA SER A 119 -24.63 13.07 -22.37
C SER A 119 -25.63 13.40 -21.26
N GLY A 120 -25.81 14.70 -20.99
CA GLY A 120 -26.83 15.24 -20.09
C GLY A 120 -27.69 16.28 -20.80
#